data_AF-A0A537HF73-F1
#
_entry.id   AF-A0A537HF73-F1
#
_cell.length_a   1.000
_cell.length_b   1.000
_cell.length_c   1.000
_cell.angle_alpha   90.00
_cell.angle_beta   90.00
_cell.angle_gamma   90.00
#
_symmetry.space_group_name_H-M   'P 1'
#
loop_
_entity.id
_entity.type
_entity.pdbx_description
1 polymer ?
#
loop_
_entity_poly.entity_id
_entity_poly.type
_entity_poly.pdbx_seq_one_letter_code
_entity_poly.pdbx_strand_id
1 'polypeptide(L)'
;MSILVSTSKRIILVLTIAFLAVPIFPTLLPQARAQSTDTWTLTAPMSSPRADHTATLLQDGRVMVAGGVSGQDILSSSEIYDPNLGSWSATGAMATARGYHSAVRLPDGTVLVAGGATLIGGFAVTISSSEIYDPATGSWTSTASMNVARSSFALVLLNNGKVMAIGGFDARGRFVVACELFDPTTSTWSYTGALNTGRASLTFRSQVVKLTDGRVLVEGGIDPSHLSSLLSSAEIYDPQMEVWSFTGSMNIRRADHTGTLLPSGKVIVGGGDSLQPSTSEIFDPSTGTWTMSSTMAEFRISDTASSLLDGRVLVVGPIGPSTEIYDETTGTWTDSGSRGTSAGEHTATVLLDGRVLVAGGGFNGAYYSETDLFTPRARTLFRIDIFFTDPMLIQLSSDPNGNPMV
;
A
#
# COMPACT_ATOMS: atom_id res chain seq x y z
N MET A 1 66.85 35.81 46.69
CA MET A 1 67.28 37.04 47.38
C MET A 1 66.44 38.20 46.85
N SER A 2 65.57 38.72 47.70
CA SER A 2 64.97 40.07 47.79
C SER A 2 64.72 40.94 46.55
N ILE A 3 63.42 41.14 46.22
CA ILE A 3 62.58 42.37 46.38
C ILE A 3 63.15 43.78 45.99
N LEU A 4 62.35 44.47 45.14
CA LEU A 4 62.14 45.94 44.88
C LEU A 4 63.32 46.74 44.28
N VAL A 5 63.16 47.70 43.35
CA VAL A 5 62.27 48.88 43.37
C VAL A 5 61.97 49.42 41.94
N SER A 6 60.69 49.77 41.76
CA SER A 6 60.02 50.70 40.83
C SER A 6 60.83 51.85 40.18
N THR A 7 60.62 52.13 38.88
CA THR A 7 59.79 53.26 38.38
C THR A 7 59.89 53.47 36.85
N SER A 8 58.75 53.88 36.25
CA SER A 8 58.58 54.61 34.97
C SER A 8 58.20 53.87 33.66
N LYS A 9 56.91 53.50 33.60
CA LYS A 9 55.92 53.70 32.50
C LYS A 9 56.39 53.81 31.03
N ARG A 10 56.05 52.79 30.21
CA ARG A 10 55.40 52.94 28.87
C ARG A 10 54.48 51.74 28.55
N ILE A 11 53.17 51.97 28.75
CA ILE A 11 51.98 51.55 27.99
C ILE A 11 52.03 50.18 27.26
N ILE A 12 51.33 49.19 27.80
CA ILE A 12 50.82 48.01 27.07
C ILE A 12 49.30 48.17 26.96
N LEU A 13 48.81 48.17 25.73
CA LEU A 13 47.40 48.21 25.37
C LEU A 13 46.75 46.86 25.76
N VAL A 14 45.90 46.86 26.79
CA VAL A 14 45.05 45.70 27.11
C VAL A 14 43.76 45.85 26.32
N LEU A 15 43.64 45.09 25.22
CA LEU A 15 42.39 44.93 24.49
C LEU A 15 41.43 44.08 25.34
N THR A 16 40.42 44.72 25.93
CA THR A 16 39.34 44.04 26.61
C THR A 16 38.39 43.48 25.55
N ILE A 17 38.44 42.17 25.30
CA ILE A 17 37.42 41.49 24.48
C ILE A 17 36.20 41.27 25.38
N ALA A 18 35.14 42.05 25.16
CA ALA A 18 33.85 41.80 25.77
C ALA A 18 33.21 40.58 25.09
N PHE A 19 33.10 39.46 25.80
CA PHE A 19 32.23 38.37 25.39
C PHE A 19 30.77 38.81 25.54
N LEU A 20 30.12 39.17 24.44
CA LEU A 20 28.67 39.21 24.39
C LEU A 20 28.19 37.76 24.41
N ALA A 21 27.83 37.25 25.59
CA ALA A 21 27.10 36.00 25.71
C ALA A 21 25.69 36.25 25.16
N VAL A 22 25.48 36.01 23.87
CA VAL A 22 24.15 35.87 23.31
C VAL A 22 23.62 34.53 23.83
N PRO A 23 22.55 34.48 24.64
CA PRO A 23 21.93 33.22 24.98
C PRO A 23 21.31 32.68 23.69
N ILE A 24 22.00 31.74 23.05
CA ILE A 24 21.39 30.89 22.04
C ILE A 24 20.41 30.03 22.85
N PHE A 25 19.15 30.45 22.92
CA PHE A 25 18.09 29.51 23.23
C PHE A 25 18.11 28.51 22.08
N PRO A 26 18.41 27.22 22.30
CA PRO A 26 18.08 26.24 21.30
C PRO A 26 16.58 26.37 21.11
N THR A 27 16.15 26.85 19.94
CA THR A 27 14.79 26.61 19.48
C THR A 27 14.68 25.10 19.44
N LEU A 28 14.14 24.53 20.51
CA LEU A 28 13.60 23.18 20.49
C LEU A 28 12.53 23.23 19.40
N LEU A 29 12.92 22.88 18.18
CA LEU A 29 11.96 22.28 17.25
C LEU A 29 11.27 21.22 18.09
N PRO A 30 9.93 21.18 18.14
CA PRO A 30 9.26 20.04 18.76
C PRO A 30 9.79 18.82 18.02
N GLN A 31 10.70 18.06 18.64
CA GLN A 31 10.93 16.69 18.25
C GLN A 31 9.56 16.07 18.45
N ALA A 32 8.88 15.77 17.34
CA ALA A 32 7.72 14.89 17.39
C ALA A 32 8.15 13.70 18.23
N ARG A 33 7.59 13.59 19.43
CA ARG A 33 7.95 12.53 20.37
C ARG A 33 7.72 11.24 19.60
N ALA A 34 8.79 10.50 19.34
CA ALA A 34 8.71 9.25 18.59
C ALA A 34 7.61 8.39 19.23
N GLN A 35 6.59 8.08 18.45
CA GLN A 35 5.41 7.39 18.95
C GLN A 35 5.81 5.97 19.36
N SER A 36 5.69 5.66 20.65
CA SER A 36 6.19 4.40 21.22
C SER A 36 5.25 3.20 21.04
N THR A 37 3.99 3.46 20.66
CA THR A 37 2.93 2.44 20.55
C THR A 37 2.07 2.70 19.32
N ASP A 38 1.57 1.64 18.70
CA ASP A 38 0.60 1.73 17.61
C ASP A 38 -0.70 2.34 18.15
N THR A 39 -1.37 3.18 17.35
CA THR A 39 -2.63 3.81 17.76
C THR A 39 -3.65 3.84 16.63
N TRP A 40 -4.91 3.63 17.01
CA TRP A 40 -6.08 3.82 16.15
C TRP A 40 -6.82 5.09 16.55
N THR A 41 -7.21 5.88 15.55
CA THR A 41 -8.01 7.09 15.75
C THR A 41 -9.19 7.11 14.78
N LEU A 42 -10.39 7.32 15.31
CA LEU A 42 -11.58 7.51 14.47
C LEU A 42 -11.51 8.88 13.80
N THR A 43 -11.85 8.93 12.52
CA THR A 43 -11.92 10.17 11.73
C THR A 43 -13.35 10.42 11.27
N ALA A 44 -13.60 11.50 10.53
CA ALA A 44 -14.93 11.72 9.95
C ALA A 44 -15.35 10.52 9.07
N PRO A 45 -16.61 10.07 9.14
CA PRO A 45 -17.11 9.03 8.26
C PRO A 45 -17.33 9.56 6.84
N MET A 46 -17.37 8.66 5.87
CA MET A 46 -17.90 8.93 4.53
C MET A 46 -19.40 9.27 4.61
N SER A 47 -19.91 9.98 3.61
CA SER A 47 -21.33 10.30 3.52
C SER A 47 -22.20 9.08 3.19
N SER A 48 -21.66 8.13 2.42
CA SER A 48 -22.35 6.89 2.04
C SER A 48 -21.58 5.67 2.55
N PRO A 49 -22.22 4.74 3.29
CA PRO A 49 -21.60 3.47 3.63
C PRO A 49 -21.34 2.67 2.35
N ARG A 50 -20.22 1.96 2.28
CA ARG A 50 -19.84 1.22 1.06
C ARG A 50 -18.89 0.05 1.34
N ALA A 51 -19.14 -1.07 0.69
CA ALA A 51 -18.23 -2.21 0.54
C ALA A 51 -17.82 -2.35 -0.94
N ASP A 52 -16.82 -3.18 -1.24
CA ASP A 52 -16.37 -3.48 -2.62
C ASP A 52 -16.05 -2.24 -3.47
N HIS A 53 -15.69 -1.15 -2.80
CA HIS A 53 -15.21 0.08 -3.37
C HIS A 53 -13.69 0.00 -3.57
N THR A 54 -13.14 1.00 -4.26
CA THR A 54 -11.71 1.21 -4.34
C THR A 54 -11.32 2.48 -3.61
N ALA A 55 -10.13 2.50 -3.01
CA ALA A 55 -9.50 3.68 -2.44
C ALA A 55 -8.15 3.87 -3.15
N THR A 56 -7.92 5.08 -3.64
CA THR A 56 -6.71 5.43 -4.39
C THR A 56 -6.08 6.65 -3.74
N LEU A 57 -4.85 6.50 -3.25
CA LEU A 57 -4.02 7.64 -2.86
C LEU A 57 -3.84 8.53 -4.10
N LEU A 58 -3.96 9.85 -3.96
CA LEU A 58 -3.71 10.83 -5.02
C LEU A 58 -2.30 11.41 -4.89
N GLN A 59 -1.81 12.10 -5.92
CA GLN A 59 -0.45 12.67 -5.90
C GLN A 59 -0.27 13.75 -4.83
N ASP A 60 -1.35 14.45 -4.46
CA ASP A 60 -1.35 15.48 -3.43
C ASP A 60 -1.51 14.93 -2.00
N GLY A 61 -1.54 13.60 -1.84
CA GLY A 61 -1.65 12.92 -0.55
C GLY A 61 -3.07 12.71 -0.04
N ARG A 62 -4.09 13.23 -0.74
CA ARG A 62 -5.49 12.90 -0.43
C ARG A 62 -5.84 11.49 -0.89
N VAL A 63 -6.94 10.92 -0.40
CA VAL A 63 -7.43 9.59 -0.81
C VAL A 63 -8.79 9.71 -1.46
N MET A 64 -8.93 9.21 -2.69
CA MET A 64 -10.22 9.11 -3.37
C MET A 64 -10.83 7.73 -3.15
N VAL A 65 -12.08 7.68 -2.70
CA VAL A 65 -12.91 6.47 -2.72
C VAL A 65 -13.93 6.55 -3.84
N ALA A 66 -14.13 5.47 -4.60
CA ALA A 66 -15.08 5.43 -5.71
C ALA A 66 -15.92 4.16 -5.71
N GLY A 67 -17.22 4.33 -6.02
CA GLY A 67 -18.17 3.24 -6.23
C GLY A 67 -18.37 2.34 -5.02
N GLY A 68 -18.59 1.06 -5.28
CA GLY A 68 -18.92 0.05 -4.27
C GLY A 68 -20.42 -0.25 -4.20
N VAL A 69 -20.78 -1.06 -3.21
CA VAL A 69 -22.14 -1.52 -2.94
C VAL A 69 -22.61 -0.97 -1.59
N SER A 70 -23.87 -0.56 -1.52
CA SER A 70 -24.56 -0.13 -0.31
C SER A 70 -25.97 -0.71 -0.29
N GLY A 71 -26.17 -1.78 0.47
CA GLY A 71 -27.45 -2.51 0.46
C GLY A 71 -27.71 -3.14 -0.90
N GLN A 72 -28.82 -2.74 -1.53
CA GLN A 72 -29.17 -3.20 -2.88
C GLN A 72 -28.67 -2.26 -3.99
N ASP A 73 -28.04 -1.15 -3.62
CA ASP A 73 -27.58 -0.14 -4.57
C ASP A 73 -26.10 -0.34 -4.93
N ILE A 74 -25.80 -0.11 -6.20
CA ILE A 74 -24.43 0.04 -6.67
C ILE A 74 -24.17 1.54 -6.83
N LEU A 75 -23.08 2.02 -6.26
CA LEU A 75 -22.77 3.44 -6.17
C LEU A 75 -22.00 3.93 -7.40
N SER A 76 -22.35 5.12 -7.89
CA SER A 76 -21.53 5.93 -8.79
C SER A 76 -20.77 7.05 -8.07
N SER A 77 -21.12 7.31 -6.80
CA SER A 77 -20.55 8.40 -6.02
C SER A 77 -19.08 8.15 -5.69
N SER A 78 -18.34 9.25 -5.60
CA SER A 78 -16.95 9.24 -5.12
C SER A 78 -16.72 10.38 -4.13
N GLU A 79 -15.78 10.17 -3.22
CA GLU A 79 -15.48 11.08 -2.13
C GLU A 79 -13.96 11.20 -1.97
N ILE A 80 -13.47 12.35 -1.52
CA ILE A 80 -12.06 12.60 -1.23
C ILE A 80 -11.89 12.83 0.27
N TYR A 81 -11.01 12.04 0.87
CA TYR A 81 -10.49 12.27 2.22
C TYR A 81 -9.27 13.17 2.18
N ASP A 82 -9.32 14.26 2.94
CA ASP A 82 -8.17 15.11 3.20
C ASP A 82 -7.54 14.74 4.56
N PRO A 83 -6.32 14.17 4.59
CA PRO A 83 -5.68 13.74 5.84
C PRO A 83 -5.18 14.89 6.74
N ASN A 84 -5.11 16.12 6.23
CA ASN A 84 -4.77 17.30 7.02
C ASN A 84 -6.00 17.86 7.73
N LEU A 85 -7.17 17.75 7.10
CA LEU A 85 -8.44 18.19 7.67
C LEU A 85 -9.15 17.09 8.46
N GLY A 86 -8.82 15.82 8.21
CA GLY A 86 -9.49 14.67 8.83
C GLY A 86 -10.95 14.52 8.39
N SER A 87 -11.27 14.96 7.17
CA SER A 87 -12.64 15.08 6.67
C SER A 87 -12.81 14.58 5.24
N TRP A 88 -13.99 14.06 4.93
CA TRP A 88 -14.42 13.70 3.58
C TRP A 88 -15.14 14.86 2.87
N SER A 89 -15.00 14.91 1.56
CA SER A 89 -15.73 15.81 0.67
C SER A 89 -16.22 15.05 -0.56
N ALA A 90 -17.46 15.30 -0.99
CA ALA A 90 -17.96 14.74 -2.23
C ALA A 90 -17.21 15.33 -3.44
N THR A 91 -16.95 14.49 -4.45
CA THR A 91 -16.43 14.93 -5.75
C THR A 91 -17.33 14.40 -6.89
N GLY A 92 -16.94 14.54 -8.15
CA GLY A 92 -17.72 14.08 -9.29
C GLY A 92 -18.15 12.62 -9.19
N ALA A 93 -19.26 12.27 -9.83
CA ALA A 93 -19.74 10.89 -9.89
C ALA A 93 -19.35 10.23 -11.21
N MET A 94 -19.11 8.92 -11.18
CA MET A 94 -18.94 8.11 -12.38
C MET A 94 -20.23 8.11 -13.21
N ALA A 95 -20.09 8.04 -14.53
CA ALA A 95 -21.23 7.87 -15.43
C ALA A 95 -21.89 6.49 -15.24
N THR A 96 -21.09 5.46 -14.94
CA THR A 96 -21.59 4.12 -14.63
C THR A 96 -21.30 3.76 -13.19
N ALA A 97 -22.35 3.52 -12.41
CA ALA A 97 -22.23 2.97 -11.06
C ALA A 97 -21.57 1.59 -11.11
N ARG A 98 -20.62 1.32 -10.20
CA ARG A 98 -19.86 0.07 -10.21
C ARG A 98 -19.42 -0.39 -8.82
N GLY A 99 -19.63 -1.66 -8.54
CA GLY A 99 -19.02 -2.40 -7.42
C GLY A 99 -18.08 -3.48 -7.96
N TYR A 100 -17.21 -4.05 -7.12
CA TYR A 100 -16.25 -5.11 -7.52
C TYR A 100 -15.32 -4.71 -8.68
N HIS A 101 -15.15 -3.42 -8.90
CA HIS A 101 -14.28 -2.86 -9.92
C HIS A 101 -12.86 -2.74 -9.38
N SER A 102 -11.93 -2.37 -10.26
CA SER A 102 -10.56 -2.09 -9.86
C SER A 102 -10.16 -0.69 -10.31
N ALA A 103 -9.25 -0.08 -9.57
CA ALA A 103 -8.80 1.29 -9.79
C ALA A 103 -7.28 1.38 -9.65
N VAL A 104 -6.66 2.27 -10.43
CA VAL A 104 -5.23 2.55 -10.34
C VAL A 104 -4.95 4.00 -10.69
N ARG A 105 -4.05 4.63 -9.92
CA ARG A 105 -3.52 5.96 -10.26
C ARG A 105 -2.52 5.84 -11.40
N LEU A 106 -2.76 6.58 -12.48
CA LEU A 106 -1.89 6.66 -13.65
C LEU A 106 -0.67 7.57 -13.39
N PRO A 107 0.40 7.49 -14.22
CA PRO A 107 1.60 8.31 -14.04
C PRO A 107 1.34 9.83 -14.08
N ASP A 108 0.33 10.28 -14.82
CA ASP A 108 -0.09 11.68 -14.92
C ASP A 108 -0.90 12.18 -13.70
N GLY A 109 -1.21 11.29 -12.75
CA GLY A 109 -1.94 11.60 -11.53
C GLY A 109 -3.45 11.39 -11.61
N THR A 110 -3.99 11.13 -12.81
CA THR A 110 -5.39 10.73 -12.98
C THR A 110 -5.63 9.30 -12.45
N VAL A 111 -6.89 8.92 -12.25
CA VAL A 111 -7.24 7.57 -11.75
C VAL A 111 -8.08 6.84 -12.78
N LEU A 112 -7.56 5.72 -13.30
CA LEU A 112 -8.32 4.80 -14.13
C LEU A 112 -9.17 3.91 -13.24
N VAL A 113 -10.45 3.79 -13.57
CA VAL A 113 -11.36 2.80 -12.99
C VAL A 113 -11.96 1.96 -14.10
N ALA A 114 -11.93 0.64 -13.94
CA ALA A 114 -12.40 -0.28 -14.99
C ALA A 114 -13.24 -1.44 -14.43
N GLY A 115 -14.16 -1.90 -15.27
CA GLY A 115 -14.96 -3.10 -15.01
C GLY A 115 -15.85 -3.01 -13.78
N GLY A 116 -16.04 -4.15 -13.13
CA GLY A 116 -16.96 -4.35 -12.01
C GLY A 116 -18.34 -4.82 -12.47
N ALA A 117 -19.31 -4.69 -11.58
CA ALA A 117 -20.72 -4.96 -11.83
C ALA A 117 -21.56 -3.70 -11.63
N THR A 118 -22.63 -3.56 -12.42
CA THR A 118 -23.64 -2.50 -12.32
C THR A 118 -25.05 -3.10 -12.31
N LEU A 119 -26.08 -2.29 -12.06
CA LEU A 119 -27.48 -2.73 -12.14
C LEU A 119 -28.12 -2.25 -13.44
N ILE A 120 -28.60 -3.19 -14.26
CA ILE A 120 -29.39 -2.91 -15.45
C ILE A 120 -30.74 -3.62 -15.30
N GLY A 121 -31.82 -2.84 -15.24
CA GLY A 121 -33.17 -3.39 -15.02
C GLY A 121 -33.32 -4.16 -13.70
N GLY A 122 -32.53 -3.81 -12.68
CA GLY A 122 -32.52 -4.48 -11.37
C GLY A 122 -31.65 -5.76 -11.31
N PHE A 123 -30.98 -6.12 -12.40
CA PHE A 123 -30.08 -7.28 -12.43
C PHE A 123 -28.62 -6.84 -12.39
N ALA A 124 -27.80 -7.56 -11.63
CA ALA A 124 -26.36 -7.37 -11.64
C ALA A 124 -25.77 -7.79 -12.99
N VAL A 125 -25.02 -6.89 -13.62
CA VAL A 125 -24.38 -7.09 -14.93
C VAL A 125 -22.91 -6.71 -14.83
N THR A 126 -22.03 -7.65 -15.16
CA THR A 126 -20.59 -7.39 -15.29
C THR A 126 -20.32 -6.52 -16.51
N ILE A 127 -19.52 -5.47 -16.35
CA ILE A 127 -19.26 -4.47 -17.38
C ILE A 127 -17.78 -4.45 -17.79
N SER A 128 -17.50 -3.96 -19.00
CA SER A 128 -16.15 -3.72 -19.51
C SER A 128 -15.78 -2.24 -19.60
N SER A 129 -16.75 -1.34 -19.37
CA SER A 129 -16.54 0.10 -19.46
C SER A 129 -15.53 0.60 -18.44
N SER A 130 -14.73 1.57 -18.84
CA SER A 130 -13.73 2.23 -18.00
C SER A 130 -13.93 3.74 -18.00
N GLU A 131 -13.51 4.39 -16.92
CA GLU A 131 -13.59 5.84 -16.74
C GLU A 131 -12.29 6.34 -16.11
N ILE A 132 -11.91 7.58 -16.42
CA ILE A 132 -10.76 8.27 -15.84
C ILE A 132 -11.28 9.43 -14.99
N TYR A 133 -10.82 9.49 -13.74
CA TYR A 133 -11.01 10.62 -12.86
C TYR A 133 -9.82 11.57 -12.94
N ASP A 134 -10.11 12.86 -13.09
CA ASP A 134 -9.13 13.92 -13.00
C ASP A 134 -9.25 14.65 -11.64
N PRO A 135 -8.28 14.48 -10.72
CA PRO A 135 -8.27 15.15 -9.42
C PRO A 135 -8.21 16.68 -9.49
N ALA A 136 -7.71 17.26 -10.58
CA ALA A 136 -7.60 18.71 -10.73
C ALA A 136 -8.96 19.37 -10.98
N THR A 137 -9.84 18.67 -11.70
CA THR A 137 -11.18 19.16 -12.06
C THR A 137 -12.30 18.49 -11.26
N GLY A 138 -12.00 17.41 -10.54
CA GLY A 138 -13.00 16.62 -9.83
C GLY A 138 -13.98 15.90 -10.73
N SER A 139 -13.61 15.67 -12.00
CA SER A 139 -14.53 15.17 -13.04
C SER A 139 -14.14 13.79 -13.54
N TRP A 140 -15.15 13.01 -13.92
CA TRP A 140 -15.00 11.70 -14.56
C TRP A 140 -15.23 11.80 -16.06
N THR A 141 -14.42 11.08 -16.84
CA THR A 141 -14.56 10.98 -18.30
C THR A 141 -14.51 9.52 -18.72
N SER A 142 -15.43 9.09 -19.59
CA SER A 142 -15.38 7.75 -20.17
C SER A 142 -14.15 7.57 -21.06
N THR A 143 -13.53 6.39 -20.99
CA THR A 143 -12.42 5.99 -21.87
C THR A 143 -12.74 4.65 -22.53
N ALA A 144 -11.80 4.08 -23.28
CA ALA A 144 -11.99 2.80 -23.94
C ALA A 144 -12.39 1.69 -22.95
N SER A 145 -13.31 0.84 -23.39
CA SER A 145 -13.73 -0.35 -22.67
C SER A 145 -12.71 -1.48 -22.84
N MET A 146 -12.58 -2.32 -21.83
CA MET A 146 -11.88 -3.61 -21.95
C MET A 146 -12.55 -4.48 -23.02
N ASN A 147 -11.78 -5.39 -23.62
CA ASN A 147 -12.30 -6.39 -24.54
C ASN A 147 -13.13 -7.46 -23.82
N VAL A 148 -12.80 -7.75 -22.55
CA VAL A 148 -13.54 -8.69 -21.70
C VAL A 148 -14.11 -7.95 -20.50
N ALA A 149 -15.44 -8.01 -20.34
CA ALA A 149 -16.10 -7.55 -19.12
C ALA A 149 -15.65 -8.41 -17.94
N ARG A 150 -15.24 -7.78 -16.84
CA ARG A 150 -14.72 -8.49 -15.66
C ARG A 150 -15.07 -7.80 -14.35
N SER A 151 -15.38 -8.59 -13.33
CA SER A 151 -15.56 -8.17 -11.93
C SER A 151 -14.60 -8.95 -11.02
N SER A 152 -14.30 -8.38 -9.85
CA SER A 152 -13.41 -9.00 -8.84
C SER A 152 -12.05 -9.38 -9.43
N PHE A 153 -11.41 -8.40 -10.07
CA PHE A 153 -10.18 -8.54 -10.82
C PHE A 153 -9.13 -7.51 -10.34
N ALA A 154 -7.89 -7.62 -10.81
CA ALA A 154 -6.82 -6.69 -10.46
C ALA A 154 -6.44 -5.77 -11.63
N LEU A 155 -6.16 -4.50 -11.33
CA LEU A 155 -5.41 -3.58 -12.20
C LEU A 155 -4.03 -3.35 -11.61
N VAL A 156 -2.98 -3.48 -12.43
CA VAL A 156 -1.58 -3.25 -12.02
C VAL A 156 -0.93 -2.26 -12.97
N LEU A 157 -0.43 -1.15 -12.43
CA LEU A 157 0.41 -0.22 -13.19
C LEU A 157 1.81 -0.81 -13.41
N LEU A 158 2.15 -1.11 -14.66
CA LEU A 158 3.46 -1.65 -15.04
C LEU A 158 4.52 -0.54 -15.13
N ASN A 159 5.81 -0.92 -15.14
CA ASN A 159 6.93 0.04 -15.20
C ASN A 159 6.96 0.87 -16.48
N ASN A 160 6.34 0.38 -17.55
CA ASN A 160 6.22 1.09 -18.83
C ASN A 160 5.04 2.09 -18.86
N GLY A 161 4.31 2.27 -17.75
CA GLY A 161 3.17 3.18 -17.66
C GLY A 161 1.83 2.60 -18.14
N LYS A 162 1.82 1.40 -18.73
CA LYS A 162 0.57 0.69 -19.07
C LYS A 162 -0.06 0.05 -17.84
N VAL A 163 -1.36 -0.18 -17.88
CA VAL A 163 -2.10 -0.86 -16.81
C VAL A 163 -2.54 -2.24 -17.27
N MET A 164 -2.20 -3.28 -16.52
CA MET A 164 -2.60 -4.65 -16.79
C MET A 164 -3.87 -5.04 -16.02
N ALA A 165 -4.87 -5.58 -16.71
CA ALA A 165 -6.05 -6.22 -16.13
C ALA A 165 -5.86 -7.74 -16.05
N ILE A 166 -6.08 -8.31 -14.86
CA ILE A 166 -5.74 -9.72 -14.55
C ILE A 166 -6.90 -10.39 -13.82
N GLY A 167 -7.25 -11.60 -14.26
CA GLY A 167 -8.20 -12.48 -13.58
C GLY A 167 -9.63 -11.93 -13.49
N GLY A 168 -10.34 -12.44 -12.48
CA GLY A 168 -11.74 -12.11 -12.18
C GLY A 168 -12.77 -12.96 -12.93
N PHE A 169 -14.02 -12.58 -12.80
CA PHE A 169 -15.17 -13.26 -13.42
C PHE A 169 -15.73 -12.45 -14.59
N ASP A 170 -16.06 -13.12 -15.69
CA ASP A 170 -16.80 -12.50 -16.79
C ASP A 170 -18.30 -12.40 -16.52
N ALA A 171 -19.05 -11.84 -17.49
CA ALA A 171 -20.51 -11.70 -17.42
C ALA A 171 -21.28 -13.03 -17.35
N ARG A 172 -20.63 -14.17 -17.53
CA ARG A 172 -21.21 -15.52 -17.38
C ARG A 172 -20.71 -16.23 -16.12
N GLY A 173 -19.96 -15.53 -15.25
CA GLY A 173 -19.33 -16.09 -14.06
C GLY A 173 -18.13 -17.01 -14.36
N ARG A 174 -17.56 -16.95 -15.57
CA ARG A 174 -16.39 -17.75 -15.92
C ARG A 174 -15.12 -17.04 -15.48
N PHE A 175 -14.14 -17.81 -15.03
CA PHE A 175 -12.82 -17.31 -14.68
C PHE A 175 -12.11 -16.78 -15.92
N VAL A 176 -11.67 -15.53 -15.87
CA VAL A 176 -11.03 -14.87 -17.00
C VAL A 176 -9.54 -15.16 -17.00
N VAL A 177 -9.07 -15.89 -18.00
CA VAL A 177 -7.63 -16.12 -18.24
C VAL A 177 -7.00 -15.04 -19.11
N ALA A 178 -7.79 -14.37 -19.96
CA ALA A 178 -7.28 -13.32 -20.82
C ALA A 178 -6.86 -12.10 -19.98
N CYS A 179 -5.60 -11.68 -20.13
CA CYS A 179 -5.11 -10.42 -19.60
C CYS A 179 -5.10 -9.35 -20.71
N GLU A 180 -5.21 -8.11 -20.29
CA GLU A 180 -5.30 -6.97 -21.19
C GLU A 180 -4.44 -5.82 -20.66
N LEU A 181 -3.86 -5.03 -21.57
CA LEU A 181 -3.10 -3.83 -21.28
C LEU A 181 -3.87 -2.60 -21.74
N PHE A 182 -4.11 -1.67 -20.82
CA PHE A 182 -4.52 -0.31 -21.14
C PHE A 182 -3.29 0.56 -21.38
N ASP A 183 -3.25 1.20 -22.54
CA ASP A 183 -2.28 2.24 -22.85
C ASP A 183 -2.91 3.61 -22.63
N PRO A 184 -2.49 4.37 -21.59
CA PRO A 184 -3.07 5.68 -21.31
C PRO A 184 -2.76 6.72 -22.39
N THR A 185 -1.71 6.53 -23.20
CA THR A 185 -1.31 7.50 -24.23
C THR A 185 -2.24 7.46 -25.45
N THR A 186 -2.71 6.26 -25.80
CA THR A 186 -3.65 6.03 -26.91
C THR A 186 -5.08 5.83 -26.44
N SER A 187 -5.30 5.66 -25.13
CA SER A 187 -6.59 5.28 -24.53
C SER A 187 -7.17 4.03 -25.18
N THR A 188 -6.39 2.95 -25.26
CA THR A 188 -6.80 1.68 -25.87
C THR A 188 -6.47 0.48 -25.00
N TRP A 189 -7.33 -0.54 -25.06
CA TRP A 189 -7.08 -1.86 -24.47
C TRP A 189 -6.62 -2.85 -25.54
N SER A 190 -5.55 -3.58 -25.28
CA SER A 190 -5.05 -4.67 -26.12
C SER A 190 -4.82 -5.95 -25.31
N TYR A 191 -5.02 -7.11 -25.92
CA TYR A 191 -4.65 -8.37 -25.27
C TYR A 191 -3.14 -8.48 -25.04
N THR A 192 -2.76 -9.21 -23.99
CA THR A 192 -1.38 -9.64 -23.72
C THR A 192 -1.39 -11.13 -23.33
N GLY A 193 -0.26 -11.67 -22.84
CA GLY A 193 -0.17 -13.04 -22.36
C GLY A 193 -1.29 -13.42 -21.40
N ALA A 194 -1.85 -14.62 -21.56
CA ALA A 194 -2.95 -15.13 -20.74
C ALA A 194 -2.44 -15.94 -19.53
N LEU A 195 -3.20 -15.91 -18.43
CA LEU A 195 -2.99 -16.83 -17.32
C LEU A 195 -3.15 -18.28 -17.78
N ASN A 196 -2.35 -19.17 -17.20
CA ASN A 196 -2.46 -20.61 -17.43
C ASN A 196 -3.66 -21.19 -16.68
N THR A 197 -3.95 -20.67 -15.48
CA THR A 197 -5.14 -21.01 -14.70
C THR A 197 -5.96 -19.75 -14.46
N GLY A 198 -7.27 -19.80 -14.72
CA GLY A 198 -8.18 -18.71 -14.39
C GLY A 198 -8.29 -18.55 -12.88
N ARG A 199 -8.13 -17.32 -12.36
CA ARG A 199 -8.12 -17.04 -10.92
C ARG A 199 -9.05 -15.88 -10.61
N ALA A 200 -9.85 -16.05 -9.58
CA ALA A 200 -10.77 -15.07 -9.05
C ALA A 200 -11.10 -15.38 -7.59
N SER A 201 -11.47 -14.34 -6.84
CA SER A 201 -12.03 -14.39 -5.49
C SER A 201 -12.69 -13.04 -5.19
N LEU A 202 -13.31 -12.84 -4.02
CA LEU A 202 -13.96 -11.57 -3.69
C LEU A 202 -12.95 -10.42 -3.56
N THR A 203 -11.79 -10.66 -2.93
CA THR A 203 -10.70 -9.69 -2.77
C THR A 203 -9.52 -9.93 -3.72
N PHE A 204 -9.78 -10.41 -4.94
CA PHE A 204 -8.75 -10.84 -5.89
C PHE A 204 -7.60 -9.84 -6.13
N ARG A 205 -7.88 -8.53 -6.06
CA ARG A 205 -6.85 -7.47 -6.16
C ARG A 205 -5.69 -7.64 -5.18
N SER A 206 -5.93 -8.21 -4.01
CA SER A 206 -4.95 -8.40 -2.95
C SER A 206 -4.00 -9.59 -3.20
N GLN A 207 -4.24 -10.39 -4.25
CA GLN A 207 -3.47 -11.59 -4.62
C GLN A 207 -2.52 -11.33 -5.80
N VAL A 208 -2.35 -10.06 -6.17
CA VAL A 208 -1.51 -9.65 -7.30
C VAL A 208 -0.47 -8.68 -6.80
N VAL A 209 0.80 -9.05 -6.96
CA VAL A 209 1.93 -8.28 -6.47
C VAL A 209 2.86 -7.93 -7.62
N LYS A 210 3.09 -6.63 -7.82
CA LYS A 210 4.14 -6.16 -8.73
C LYS A 210 5.49 -6.26 -8.02
N LEU A 211 6.41 -7.03 -8.59
CA LEU A 211 7.75 -7.27 -8.06
C LEU A 211 8.68 -6.08 -8.34
N THR A 212 9.81 -6.02 -7.62
CA THR A 212 10.82 -4.95 -7.76
C THR A 212 11.45 -4.89 -9.14
N ASP A 213 11.56 -6.04 -9.83
CA ASP A 213 12.08 -6.16 -11.19
C ASP A 213 11.02 -5.82 -12.28
N GLY A 214 9.79 -5.49 -11.88
CA GLY A 214 8.70 -5.13 -12.78
C GLY A 214 7.84 -6.30 -13.25
N ARG A 215 8.19 -7.55 -12.93
CA ARG A 215 7.31 -8.71 -13.14
C ARG A 215 6.08 -8.63 -12.23
N VAL A 216 5.05 -9.40 -12.55
CA VAL A 216 3.82 -9.45 -11.74
C VAL A 216 3.56 -10.88 -11.29
N LEU A 217 3.50 -11.08 -9.97
CA LEU A 217 3.11 -12.34 -9.34
C LEU A 217 1.60 -12.36 -9.13
N VAL A 218 0.97 -13.50 -9.42
CA VAL A 218 -0.39 -13.83 -8.98
C VAL A 218 -0.38 -15.16 -8.25
N GLU A 219 -1.12 -15.24 -7.15
CA GLU A 219 -1.06 -16.34 -6.19
C GLU A 219 -2.46 -16.80 -5.79
N GLY A 220 -2.64 -18.13 -5.69
CA GLY A 220 -3.89 -18.72 -5.19
C GLY A 220 -5.15 -18.35 -5.98
N GLY A 221 -6.26 -18.23 -5.25
CA GLY A 221 -7.61 -18.01 -5.77
C GLY A 221 -8.47 -19.27 -5.74
N ILE A 222 -9.74 -19.12 -6.13
CA ILE A 222 -10.68 -20.25 -6.24
C ILE A 222 -10.28 -21.13 -7.43
N ASP A 223 -10.33 -22.44 -7.25
CA ASP A 223 -10.03 -23.40 -8.32
C ASP A 223 -11.18 -23.41 -9.36
N PRO A 224 -10.92 -23.03 -10.63
CA PRO A 224 -11.96 -22.98 -11.65
C PRO A 224 -12.56 -24.35 -12.01
N SER A 225 -11.85 -25.44 -11.70
CA SER A 225 -12.33 -26.81 -11.94
C SER A 225 -13.12 -27.38 -10.77
N HIS A 226 -12.95 -26.82 -9.57
CA HIS A 226 -13.57 -27.26 -8.33
C HIS A 226 -13.86 -26.05 -7.45
N LEU A 227 -15.03 -25.42 -7.60
CA LEU A 227 -15.37 -24.15 -6.92
C LEU A 227 -15.37 -24.20 -5.38
N SER A 228 -15.35 -25.39 -4.79
CA SER A 228 -15.18 -25.61 -3.35
C SER A 228 -13.71 -25.81 -2.91
N SER A 229 -12.78 -25.71 -3.85
CA SER A 229 -11.33 -25.92 -3.66
C SER A 229 -10.58 -24.64 -4.01
N LEU A 230 -9.37 -24.55 -3.47
CA LEU A 230 -8.49 -23.40 -3.57
C LEU A 230 -7.19 -23.77 -4.28
N LEU A 231 -6.59 -22.78 -4.93
CA LEU A 231 -5.32 -22.90 -5.61
C LEU A 231 -4.17 -22.65 -4.61
N SER A 232 -3.11 -23.43 -4.74
CA SER A 232 -1.79 -23.11 -4.18
C SER A 232 -0.79 -22.69 -5.24
N SER A 233 -1.14 -22.86 -6.53
CA SER A 233 -0.28 -22.47 -7.63
C SER A 233 -0.13 -20.95 -7.67
N ALA A 234 1.01 -20.50 -8.16
CA ALA A 234 1.28 -19.11 -8.48
C ALA A 234 1.86 -19.01 -9.89
N GLU A 235 1.67 -17.85 -10.50
CA GLU A 235 2.16 -17.54 -11.84
C GLU A 235 2.85 -16.18 -11.85
N ILE A 236 3.86 -16.04 -12.70
CA ILE A 236 4.60 -14.79 -12.89
C ILE A 236 4.48 -14.35 -14.34
N TYR A 237 4.10 -13.10 -14.52
CA TYR A 237 4.10 -12.41 -15.80
C TYR A 237 5.44 -11.74 -16.04
N ASP A 238 6.04 -12.04 -17.19
CA ASP A 238 7.19 -11.31 -17.73
C ASP A 238 6.70 -10.22 -18.70
N PRO A 239 6.86 -8.92 -18.39
CA PRO A 239 6.40 -7.83 -19.26
C PRO A 239 7.26 -7.62 -20.51
N GLN A 240 8.46 -8.20 -20.60
CA GLN A 240 9.28 -8.13 -21.81
C GLN A 240 8.85 -9.19 -22.83
N MET A 241 8.52 -10.39 -22.35
CA MET A 241 8.07 -11.49 -23.18
C MET A 241 6.55 -11.50 -23.38
N GLU A 242 5.81 -10.77 -22.54
CA GLU A 242 4.36 -10.80 -22.45
C GLU A 242 3.80 -12.21 -22.23
N VAL A 243 4.43 -12.98 -21.33
CA VAL A 243 4.08 -14.37 -21.05
C VAL A 243 3.89 -14.59 -19.56
N TRP A 244 2.85 -15.36 -19.21
CA TRP A 244 2.70 -15.92 -17.87
C TRP A 244 3.32 -17.31 -17.81
N SER A 245 4.13 -17.55 -16.78
CA SER A 245 4.71 -18.86 -16.47
C SER A 245 4.35 -19.28 -15.05
N PHE A 246 4.15 -20.58 -14.85
CA PHE A 246 4.09 -21.12 -13.49
C PHE A 246 5.41 -20.89 -12.75
N THR A 247 5.31 -20.56 -11.46
CA THR A 247 6.44 -20.56 -10.52
C THR A 247 6.21 -21.64 -9.45
N GLY A 248 6.98 -21.63 -8.36
CA GLY A 248 6.68 -22.50 -7.22
C GLY A 248 5.28 -22.28 -6.67
N SER A 249 4.80 -23.24 -5.88
CA SER A 249 3.46 -23.20 -5.26
C SER A 249 3.55 -22.93 -3.77
N MET A 250 2.56 -22.21 -3.24
CA MET A 250 2.35 -22.07 -1.79
C MET A 250 2.19 -23.45 -1.13
N ASN A 251 2.59 -23.57 0.13
CA ASN A 251 2.41 -24.80 0.90
C ASN A 251 0.94 -24.97 1.32
N ILE A 252 0.22 -23.86 1.50
CA ILE A 252 -1.21 -23.85 1.81
C ILE A 252 -1.98 -23.25 0.64
N ARG A 253 -3.11 -23.89 0.29
CA ARG A 253 -4.04 -23.36 -0.71
C ARG A 253 -4.87 -22.24 -0.09
N ARG A 254 -4.98 -21.11 -0.78
CA ARG A 254 -5.64 -19.91 -0.25
C ARG A 254 -6.39 -19.14 -1.33
N ALA A 255 -7.50 -18.53 -0.95
CA ALA A 255 -8.14 -17.41 -1.66
C ALA A 255 -8.40 -16.28 -0.66
N ASP A 256 -8.74 -15.09 -1.15
CA ASP A 256 -9.06 -13.91 -0.33
C ASP A 256 -7.98 -13.53 0.71
N HIS A 257 -6.74 -13.95 0.42
CA HIS A 257 -5.53 -13.62 1.15
C HIS A 257 -4.92 -12.33 0.59
N THR A 258 -3.85 -11.90 1.24
CA THR A 258 -3.09 -10.73 0.80
C THR A 258 -1.62 -11.05 0.62
N GLY A 259 -1.10 -10.71 -0.56
CA GLY A 259 0.33 -10.71 -0.89
C GLY A 259 0.88 -9.30 -0.77
N THR A 260 2.04 -9.15 -0.11
CA THR A 260 2.70 -7.85 0.05
C THR A 260 4.19 -7.95 -0.24
N LEU A 261 4.69 -7.00 -1.04
CA LEU A 261 6.11 -6.88 -1.33
C LEU A 261 6.87 -6.40 -0.09
N LEU A 262 7.88 -7.16 0.31
CA LEU A 262 8.82 -6.85 1.39
C LEU A 262 9.99 -6.00 0.88
N PRO A 263 10.69 -5.25 1.76
CA PRO A 263 11.89 -4.50 1.41
C PRO A 263 13.00 -5.34 0.76
N SER A 264 13.10 -6.62 1.10
CA SER A 264 14.04 -7.54 0.45
C SER A 264 13.72 -7.85 -1.02
N GLY A 265 12.54 -7.47 -1.50
CA GLY A 265 12.00 -7.86 -2.81
C GLY A 265 11.25 -9.19 -2.79
N LYS A 266 11.21 -9.91 -1.66
CA LYS A 266 10.35 -11.09 -1.46
C LYS A 266 8.89 -10.68 -1.28
N VAL A 267 7.98 -11.64 -1.37
CA VAL A 267 6.54 -11.41 -1.13
C VAL A 267 6.12 -12.20 0.09
N ILE A 268 5.55 -11.55 1.10
CA ILE A 268 4.85 -12.25 2.18
C ILE A 268 3.39 -12.41 1.83
N VAL A 269 2.87 -13.59 2.10
CA VAL A 269 1.48 -13.96 1.92
C VAL A 269 0.92 -14.44 3.24
N GLY A 270 -0.23 -13.92 3.63
CA GLY A 270 -0.90 -14.34 4.85
C GLY A 270 -2.41 -14.23 4.76
N GLY A 271 -3.10 -14.94 5.65
CA GLY A 271 -4.53 -14.83 5.82
C GLY A 271 -5.33 -15.59 4.76
N GLY A 272 -6.53 -15.10 4.52
CA GLY A 272 -7.47 -15.60 3.54
C GLY A 272 -8.17 -16.91 3.89
N ASP A 273 -9.19 -17.21 3.08
CA ASP A 273 -9.90 -18.47 3.09
C ASP A 273 -8.90 -19.61 2.87
N SER A 274 -8.70 -20.40 3.93
CA SER A 274 -7.86 -21.59 3.93
C SER A 274 -8.18 -22.44 5.15
N LEU A 275 -7.71 -23.69 5.17
CA LEU A 275 -7.81 -24.54 6.35
C LEU A 275 -6.87 -24.11 7.49
N GLN A 276 -5.95 -23.16 7.24
CA GLN A 276 -4.94 -22.66 8.19
C GLN A 276 -4.78 -21.13 8.08
N PRO A 277 -5.82 -20.35 8.38
CA PRO A 277 -5.89 -18.91 8.08
C PRO A 277 -4.91 -18.03 8.86
N SER A 278 -4.31 -18.50 9.96
CA SER A 278 -3.29 -17.76 10.72
C SER A 278 -1.88 -17.94 10.17
N THR A 279 -1.66 -18.83 9.21
CA THR A 279 -0.33 -19.10 8.67
C THR A 279 0.07 -18.06 7.62
N SER A 280 1.37 -17.77 7.55
CA SER A 280 1.96 -16.92 6.52
C SER A 280 3.14 -17.63 5.85
N GLU A 281 3.45 -17.22 4.63
CA GLU A 281 4.46 -17.83 3.76
C GLU A 281 5.18 -16.74 2.98
N ILE A 282 6.44 -16.98 2.61
CA ILE A 282 7.26 -16.04 1.86
C ILE A 282 7.65 -16.66 0.53
N PHE A 283 7.40 -15.92 -0.54
CA PHE A 283 7.86 -16.21 -1.88
C PHE A 283 9.17 -15.48 -2.17
N ASP A 284 10.16 -16.22 -2.67
CA ASP A 284 11.41 -15.67 -3.17
C ASP A 284 11.40 -15.62 -4.71
N PRO A 285 11.34 -14.43 -5.33
CA PRO A 285 11.24 -14.30 -6.79
C PRO A 285 12.54 -14.65 -7.54
N SER A 286 13.66 -14.79 -6.84
CA SER A 286 14.95 -15.16 -7.45
C SER A 286 15.07 -16.66 -7.68
N THR A 287 14.43 -17.47 -6.84
CA THR A 287 14.46 -18.93 -6.88
C THR A 287 13.12 -19.56 -7.26
N GLY A 288 12.03 -18.79 -7.14
CA GLY A 288 10.67 -19.30 -7.29
C GLY A 288 10.20 -20.15 -6.10
N THR A 289 10.88 -20.09 -4.94
CA THR A 289 10.59 -20.97 -3.80
C THR A 289 9.65 -20.32 -2.79
N TRP A 290 8.83 -21.15 -2.14
CA TRP A 290 7.93 -20.77 -1.06
C TRP A 290 8.39 -21.37 0.26
N THR A 291 8.46 -20.56 1.31
CA THR A 291 8.84 -20.99 2.65
C THR A 291 7.81 -20.54 3.68
N MET A 292 7.39 -21.45 4.56
CA MET A 292 6.55 -21.08 5.70
C MET A 292 7.25 -20.02 6.56
N SER A 293 6.48 -19.03 7.01
CA SER A 293 6.89 -17.97 7.93
C SER A 293 6.18 -18.14 9.28
N SER A 294 6.40 -17.20 10.20
CA SER A 294 5.70 -17.16 11.49
C SER A 294 4.17 -17.05 11.30
N THR A 295 3.42 -17.53 12.29
CA THR A 295 1.97 -17.44 12.31
C THR A 295 1.52 -16.11 12.91
N MET A 296 0.46 -15.55 12.35
CA MET A 296 -0.33 -14.49 12.97
C MET A 296 -1.06 -15.03 14.20
N ALA A 297 -1.35 -14.15 15.15
CA ALA A 297 -2.05 -14.52 16.38
C ALA A 297 -3.51 -14.91 16.13
N GLU A 298 -4.16 -14.27 15.15
CA GLU A 298 -5.58 -14.45 14.83
C GLU A 298 -5.81 -14.99 13.40
N PHE A 299 -6.96 -15.62 13.18
CA PHE A 299 -7.38 -16.11 11.86
C PHE A 299 -7.96 -14.98 11.00
N ARG A 300 -7.85 -15.07 9.68
CA ARG A 300 -8.20 -13.97 8.78
C ARG A 300 -8.84 -14.38 7.46
N ILE A 301 -9.85 -13.61 7.02
CA ILE A 301 -10.53 -13.74 5.72
C ILE A 301 -10.84 -12.31 5.24
N SER A 302 -10.59 -11.98 3.96
CA SER A 302 -10.88 -10.66 3.37
C SER A 302 -10.09 -9.47 3.95
N ASP A 303 -8.80 -9.68 4.23
CA ASP A 303 -7.91 -8.63 4.75
C ASP A 303 -7.51 -7.60 3.69
N THR A 304 -7.04 -6.45 4.18
CA THR A 304 -6.14 -5.59 3.41
C THR A 304 -4.77 -5.59 4.07
N ALA A 305 -3.72 -5.80 3.27
CA ALA A 305 -2.35 -5.52 3.71
C ALA A 305 -1.78 -4.28 3.04
N SER A 306 -0.88 -3.64 3.75
CA SER A 306 -0.25 -2.39 3.35
C SER A 306 1.22 -2.40 3.77
N SER A 307 2.12 -2.20 2.80
CA SER A 307 3.54 -1.95 3.07
C SER A 307 3.69 -0.57 3.72
N LEU A 308 4.10 -0.54 4.99
CA LEU A 308 4.40 0.69 5.70
C LEU A 308 5.70 1.32 5.18
N LEU A 309 5.84 2.63 5.35
CA LEU A 309 7.01 3.38 4.87
C LEU A 309 8.33 2.93 5.51
N ASP A 310 8.28 2.26 6.66
CA ASP A 310 9.46 1.73 7.37
C ASP A 310 9.80 0.27 7.00
N GLY A 311 9.12 -0.27 6.00
CA GLY A 311 9.34 -1.60 5.43
C GLY A 311 8.61 -2.73 6.15
N ARG A 312 7.84 -2.44 7.20
CA ARG A 312 6.96 -3.42 7.83
C ARG A 312 5.68 -3.61 7.03
N VAL A 313 4.97 -4.71 7.24
CA VAL A 313 3.67 -4.97 6.58
C VAL A 313 2.57 -4.94 7.63
N LEU A 314 1.64 -3.99 7.49
CA LEU A 314 0.42 -3.95 8.27
C LEU A 314 -0.63 -4.84 7.61
N VAL A 315 -1.28 -5.71 8.38
CA VAL A 315 -2.48 -6.43 7.93
C VAL A 315 -3.64 -5.99 8.81
N VAL A 316 -4.70 -5.50 8.17
CA VAL A 316 -5.94 -5.07 8.82
C VAL A 316 -7.03 -6.08 8.47
N GLY A 317 -7.56 -6.74 9.50
CA GLY A 317 -8.59 -7.77 9.35
C GLY A 317 -10.02 -7.29 9.60
N PRO A 318 -11.02 -8.16 9.38
CA PRO A 318 -12.44 -7.82 9.45
C PRO A 318 -13.04 -7.79 10.86
N ILE A 319 -12.48 -8.50 11.86
CA ILE A 319 -13.10 -8.70 13.19
C ILE A 319 -12.05 -8.56 14.31
N GLY A 320 -12.36 -7.86 15.41
CA GLY A 320 -11.60 -7.94 16.67
C GLY A 320 -10.26 -7.17 16.70
N PRO A 321 -9.30 -7.53 17.59
CA PRO A 321 -7.95 -6.94 17.66
C PRO A 321 -7.03 -7.29 16.46
N SER A 322 -7.62 -7.48 15.29
CA SER A 322 -7.03 -8.11 14.10
C SER A 322 -6.04 -7.25 13.32
N THR A 323 -5.38 -6.30 13.97
CA THR A 323 -4.30 -5.56 13.35
C THR A 323 -2.98 -6.16 13.78
N GLU A 324 -2.22 -6.73 12.85
CA GLU A 324 -0.86 -7.18 13.14
C GLU A 324 0.11 -6.54 12.16
N ILE A 325 1.34 -6.35 12.64
CA ILE A 325 2.47 -5.89 11.82
C ILE A 325 3.49 -7.00 11.71
N TYR A 326 3.90 -7.32 10.49
CA TYR A 326 5.05 -8.15 10.20
C TYR A 326 6.32 -7.29 10.06
N ASP A 327 7.37 -7.66 10.78
CA ASP A 327 8.72 -7.11 10.58
C ASP A 327 9.63 -8.18 9.98
N GLU A 328 10.05 -7.95 8.73
CA GLU A 328 10.95 -8.85 8.00
C GLU A 328 12.30 -9.05 8.71
N THR A 329 12.79 -8.04 9.44
CA THR A 329 14.11 -8.12 10.09
C THR A 329 14.13 -9.07 11.26
N THR A 330 13.00 -9.23 11.95
CA THR A 330 12.83 -10.20 13.03
C THR A 330 12.15 -11.48 12.56
N GLY A 331 11.43 -11.44 11.43
CA GLY A 331 10.66 -12.55 10.91
C GLY A 331 9.38 -12.83 11.70
N THR A 332 8.85 -11.84 12.43
CA THR A 332 7.76 -12.03 13.40
C THR A 332 6.58 -11.12 13.16
N TRP A 333 5.38 -11.63 13.44
CA TRP A 333 4.15 -10.84 13.60
C TRP A 333 4.04 -10.28 15.02
N THR A 334 3.57 -9.04 15.14
CA THR A 334 3.25 -8.42 16.43
C THR A 334 1.87 -7.77 16.39
N ASP A 335 1.11 -7.94 17.46
CA ASP A 335 -0.18 -7.26 17.67
C ASP A 335 0.00 -5.74 17.68
N SER A 336 -0.89 -5.05 16.96
CA SER A 336 -0.97 -3.60 16.78
C SER A 336 -2.36 -3.04 17.13
N GLY A 337 -3.14 -3.79 17.92
CA GLY A 337 -4.39 -3.35 18.52
C GLY A 337 -5.62 -3.50 17.63
N SER A 338 -6.77 -3.05 18.13
CA SER A 338 -8.07 -3.16 17.46
C SER A 338 -8.53 -1.84 16.85
N ARG A 339 -9.21 -1.99 15.70
CA ARG A 339 -10.17 -1.00 15.20
C ARG A 339 -11.44 -1.03 16.07
N GLY A 340 -12.11 0.10 16.22
CA GLY A 340 -13.39 0.18 16.95
C GLY A 340 -14.57 -0.48 16.23
N THR A 341 -14.44 -0.71 14.92
CA THR A 341 -15.48 -1.23 14.03
C THR A 341 -15.02 -2.51 13.32
N SER A 342 -15.79 -3.58 13.40
CA SER A 342 -15.57 -4.82 12.65
C SER A 342 -16.14 -4.67 11.23
N ALA A 343 -15.29 -4.60 10.20
CA ALA A 343 -15.71 -4.52 8.81
C ALA A 343 -14.72 -5.30 7.92
N GLY A 344 -15.20 -6.30 7.16
CA GLY A 344 -14.45 -6.87 6.03
C GLY A 344 -14.60 -6.00 4.80
N GLU A 345 -13.92 -6.36 3.69
CA GLU A 345 -14.06 -5.66 2.39
C GLU A 345 -13.78 -4.14 2.45
N HIS A 346 -13.10 -3.70 3.51
CA HIS A 346 -12.63 -2.34 3.66
C HIS A 346 -11.46 -2.08 2.71
N THR A 347 -11.04 -0.82 2.63
CA THR A 347 -9.79 -0.45 1.98
C THR A 347 -8.79 0.00 3.04
N ALA A 348 -7.51 -0.31 2.87
CA ALA A 348 -6.42 0.26 3.66
C ALA A 348 -5.45 0.96 2.70
N THR A 349 -5.27 2.26 2.90
CA THR A 349 -4.43 3.11 2.05
C THR A 349 -3.32 3.74 2.88
N VAL A 350 -2.07 3.46 2.55
CA VAL A 350 -0.91 4.10 3.15
C VAL A 350 -0.86 5.56 2.70
N LEU A 351 -0.86 6.50 3.64
CA LEU A 351 -0.75 7.92 3.41
C LEU A 351 0.72 8.33 3.27
N LEU A 352 0.95 9.52 2.69
CA LEU A 352 2.30 10.05 2.49
C LEU A 352 3.07 10.31 3.80
N ASP A 353 2.36 10.44 4.92
CA ASP A 353 2.95 10.61 6.25
C ASP A 353 3.19 9.29 7.00
N GLY A 354 2.91 8.15 6.36
CA GLY A 354 3.11 6.80 6.92
C GLY A 354 1.96 6.28 7.78
N ARG A 355 0.90 7.06 7.99
CA ARG A 355 -0.34 6.54 8.57
C ARG A 355 -1.08 5.67 7.54
N VAL A 356 -2.00 4.83 8.00
CA VAL A 356 -2.86 4.01 7.13
C VAL A 356 -4.31 4.38 7.35
N LEU A 357 -4.96 4.86 6.29
CA LEU A 357 -6.39 5.16 6.27
C LEU A 357 -7.16 3.88 5.97
N VAL A 358 -8.04 3.48 6.88
CA VAL A 358 -8.94 2.34 6.71
C VAL A 358 -10.36 2.84 6.56
N ALA A 359 -10.98 2.59 5.41
CA ALA A 359 -12.28 3.18 5.07
C ALA A 359 -13.32 2.13 4.64
N GLY A 360 -14.54 2.33 5.15
CA GLY A 360 -15.74 1.57 4.80
C GLY A 360 -15.65 0.08 5.13
N GLY A 361 -16.28 -0.72 4.27
CA GLY A 361 -16.34 -2.17 4.36
C GLY A 361 -17.76 -2.69 4.55
N GLY A 362 -17.89 -4.00 4.49
CA GLY A 362 -19.11 -4.77 4.69
C GLY A 362 -18.88 -5.88 5.70
N PHE A 363 -19.90 -6.18 6.50
CA PHE A 363 -19.88 -7.37 7.36
C PHE A 363 -21.29 -7.85 7.67
N ASN A 364 -21.56 -9.13 7.41
CA ASN A 364 -22.83 -9.78 7.75
C ASN A 364 -24.07 -9.00 7.26
N GLY A 365 -24.00 -8.45 6.04
CA GLY A 365 -25.05 -7.65 5.40
C GLY A 365 -25.14 -6.18 5.84
N ALA A 366 -24.32 -5.75 6.81
CA ALA A 366 -24.14 -4.34 7.14
C ALA A 366 -23.06 -3.70 6.25
N TYR A 367 -23.22 -2.40 6.00
CA TYR A 367 -22.29 -1.57 5.22
C TYR A 367 -21.85 -0.39 6.09
N TYR A 368 -20.57 -0.08 6.04
CA TYR A 368 -19.93 0.89 6.93
C TYR A 368 -19.46 2.13 6.16
N SER A 369 -19.61 3.29 6.79
CA SER A 369 -19.02 4.56 6.31
C SER A 369 -17.85 5.02 7.18
N GLU A 370 -17.60 4.29 8.27
CA GLU A 370 -16.59 4.57 9.26
C GLU A 370 -15.20 4.54 8.65
N THR A 371 -14.39 5.49 9.12
CA THR A 371 -13.02 5.69 8.66
C THR A 371 -12.11 5.80 9.86
N ASP A 372 -11.14 4.90 9.94
CA ASP A 372 -10.17 4.84 11.01
C ASP A 372 -8.78 5.11 10.46
N LEU A 373 -7.96 5.72 11.28
CA LEU A 373 -6.59 6.07 10.94
C LEU A 373 -5.64 5.36 11.90
N PHE A 374 -4.85 4.47 11.32
CA PHE A 374 -3.78 3.78 12.00
C PHE A 374 -2.50 4.60 11.95
N THR A 375 -1.91 4.85 13.10
CA THR A 375 -0.58 5.46 13.20
C THR A 375 0.40 4.43 13.75
N PRO A 376 1.36 3.96 12.94
CA PRO A 376 2.33 2.99 13.39
C PRO A 376 3.28 3.61 14.43
N ARG A 377 3.68 2.80 15.42
CA ARG A 377 4.79 3.13 16.31
C ARG A 377 6.04 3.37 15.50
N ALA A 378 6.84 4.34 15.91
CA ALA A 378 8.13 4.59 15.30
C ALA A 378 9.01 3.35 15.45
N ARG A 379 9.72 3.00 14.38
CA ARG A 379 10.80 2.02 14.47
C ARG A 379 11.89 2.63 15.33
N THR A 380 12.18 2.04 16.49
CA THR A 380 13.31 2.46 17.34
C THR A 380 14.61 2.09 16.63
N LEU A 381 15.01 2.86 15.64
CA LEU A 381 16.35 2.80 15.08
C LEU A 381 17.27 3.49 16.09
N PHE A 382 18.12 2.73 16.77
CA PHE A 382 19.30 3.31 17.42
C PHE A 382 20.20 3.87 16.30
N ARG A 383 19.91 5.10 15.86
CA ARG A 383 20.84 5.86 15.04
C ARG A 383 21.89 6.41 15.99
N ILE A 384 23.06 5.78 16.04
CA ILE A 384 24.25 6.41 16.60
C ILE A 384 24.68 7.46 15.56
N ASP A 385 24.13 8.66 15.67
CA ASP A 385 24.68 9.81 14.97
C ASP A 385 25.98 10.19 15.68
N ILE A 386 27.11 9.72 15.15
CA ILE A 386 28.43 10.23 15.55
C ILE A 386 28.55 11.63 14.92
N PHE A 387 28.17 12.66 15.67
CA PHE A 387 28.44 14.04 15.29
C PHE A 387 29.92 14.36 15.52
N PHE A 388 30.70 14.48 14.43
CA PHE A 388 31.98 15.18 14.51
C PHE A 388 31.70 16.68 14.65
N THR A 389 32.00 17.24 15.81
CA THR A 389 31.79 18.68 16.13
C THR A 389 33.07 19.50 15.99
N ASP A 390 33.93 19.18 15.02
CA ASP A 390 35.09 20.01 14.71
C ASP A 390 35.31 20.13 13.19
N PRO A 391 35.17 21.33 12.59
CA PRO A 391 35.47 21.54 11.18
C PRO A 391 36.98 21.70 10.88
N MET A 392 37.89 21.40 11.81
CA MET A 392 39.35 21.58 11.60
C MET A 392 40.18 20.28 11.58
N LEU A 393 39.60 19.08 11.58
CA LEU A 393 40.35 17.83 11.52
C LEU A 393 39.83 16.93 10.39
N ILE A 394 40.49 16.98 9.22
CA ILE A 394 41.01 15.86 8.41
C ILE A 394 41.79 16.49 7.24
N GLN A 395 43.07 16.77 7.45
CA GLN A 395 44.09 16.53 6.43
C GLN A 395 44.98 15.44 7.01
N LEU A 396 44.69 14.19 6.66
CA LEU A 396 45.65 13.11 6.86
C LEU A 396 46.66 13.21 5.71
N SER A 397 47.87 13.68 6.01
CA SER A 397 48.98 13.61 5.05
C SER A 397 49.38 12.15 4.85
N SER A 398 49.31 11.67 3.61
CA SER A 398 49.88 10.38 3.21
C SER A 398 51.39 10.49 3.02
N ASP A 399 52.11 9.38 3.21
CA ASP A 399 53.49 9.30 2.73
C ASP A 399 53.56 9.33 1.18
N PRO A 400 54.74 9.45 0.55
CA PRO A 400 54.88 9.48 -0.91
C PRO A 400 54.36 8.23 -1.64
N ASN A 401 54.03 7.16 -0.90
CA ASN A 401 53.49 5.91 -1.43
C ASN A 401 51.99 5.72 -1.14
N GLY A 402 51.33 6.70 -0.53
CA GLY A 402 49.89 6.71 -0.32
C GLY A 402 49.38 5.96 0.91
N ASN A 403 50.23 5.61 1.88
CA ASN A 403 49.77 4.98 3.11
C ASN A 403 49.41 6.02 4.19
N PRO A 404 48.32 5.81 4.96
CA PRO A 404 47.98 6.66 6.09
C PRO A 404 48.98 6.46 7.24
N MET A 405 49.56 7.55 7.73
CA MET A 405 50.35 7.54 8.97
C MET A 405 49.37 7.42 10.14
N VAL A 406 49.57 6.40 10.99
CA VAL A 406 48.70 6.05 12.13
C VAL A 406 48.58 7.17 13.14
#